data_AF-A0A8B3N9K6-F1
#
_entry.id   AF-A0A8B3N9K6-F1
#
_cell.length_a   1.000
_cell.length_b   1.000
_cell.length_c   1.000
_cell.angle_alpha   90.00
_cell.angle_beta   90.00
_cell.angle_gamma   90.00
#
_symmetry.space_group_name_H-M   'P 1'
#
loop_
_entity.id
_entity.type
_entity.pdbx_description
1 polymer ?
#
loop_
_entity_poly.entity_id
_entity_poly.type
_entity_poly.pdbx_seq_one_letter_code
_entity_poly.pdbx_strand_id
1 'polypeptide(L)'
;LEDAPTGLAPDEEAPIVGVLDSGINDHPLLEAAILGRVAFPAELGTADVWGHGTRVSGAALYGDLRDLLREDQIKPIARLVSAKLVGDDGRFYERRTLPTQMDQAIRGLWQDYGCRIFVVALGDLRARNEPGRVGPWAATLDELARELDVLILVSAGNRPPGGGSLLEQAITHYPKYLLEAANRVCEPAGAINVITVGSLANGTGVGARHQQDAHVQPITERLEPSPFSRSGPGAAGILKPDFVEIGGTMVFDAPSASLRWAPQVPEAGVITLNHDYQRQLITSGSGTSYATPLLANKVAALLRLFPRASANLIRALLVGAATIPDEAETRLRGLDTADKARICGNGQVDWSRAAYSDDHRVVLFTEDTLAINHFAVYRVPIPQEFQSKGRRTIRVSLAFDPPVRRSRAEYIGTKMNFRLLRGCPSAEVFAHFRARTAAEGDPPGIASKFQCEMKPGSKSRDGLTLQTAAKSFVQDTSGYGDEYYLVVRCAGGWAAEQEVSQRFAAVVELEHEPAVQLHARIRQRIRV
;
A
#
# COMPACT_ATOMS: atom_id res chain seq x y z
N LEU A 1 -0.49 30.89 18.41
CA LEU A 1 -0.66 29.63 19.15
C LEU A 1 -2.03 29.56 19.83
N GLU A 2 -2.63 30.69 20.24
CA GLU A 2 -3.93 30.72 20.91
C GLU A 2 -5.08 30.06 20.12
N ASP A 3 -5.05 30.14 18.78
CA ASP A 3 -6.07 29.52 17.91
C ASP A 3 -5.68 28.12 17.38
N ALA A 4 -4.60 27.51 17.87
CA ALA A 4 -4.19 26.18 17.42
C ALA A 4 -4.95 25.09 18.20
N PRO A 5 -5.34 23.98 17.56
CA PRO A 5 -5.98 22.88 18.25
C PRO A 5 -5.07 22.35 19.36
N THR A 6 -5.67 21.94 20.48
CA THR A 6 -4.93 21.27 21.55
C THR A 6 -4.64 19.83 21.15
N GLY A 7 -3.38 19.39 21.25
CA GLY A 7 -2.99 18.00 21.01
C GLY A 7 -3.32 17.11 22.21
N LEU A 8 -4.05 16.01 21.97
CA LEU A 8 -4.32 14.98 22.96
C LEU A 8 -3.29 13.85 22.89
N ALA A 9 -3.12 13.11 23.99
CA ALA A 9 -2.36 11.86 23.96
C ALA A 9 -3.11 10.78 23.16
N PRO A 10 -2.40 9.89 22.42
CA PRO A 10 -3.01 8.70 21.83
C PRO A 10 -3.53 7.75 22.91
N ASP A 11 -4.37 6.78 22.51
CA ASP A 11 -4.74 5.68 23.41
C ASP A 11 -3.48 4.87 23.79
N GLU A 12 -3.42 4.38 25.03
CA GLU A 12 -2.28 3.56 25.51
C GLU A 12 -2.11 2.27 24.68
N GLU A 13 -3.21 1.70 24.20
CA GLU A 13 -3.23 0.51 23.34
C GLU A 13 -3.15 0.86 21.83
N ALA A 14 -2.94 2.13 21.48
CA ALA A 14 -2.79 2.52 20.08
C ALA A 14 -1.54 1.84 19.48
N PRO A 15 -1.60 1.43 18.20
CA PRO A 15 -0.45 0.84 17.52
C PRO A 15 0.71 1.81 17.47
N ILE A 16 1.92 1.26 17.36
CA ILE A 16 3.15 2.04 17.35
C ILE A 16 3.70 2.08 15.92
N VAL A 17 3.92 3.30 15.43
CA VAL A 17 4.50 3.61 14.12
C VAL A 17 5.95 4.03 14.31
N GLY A 18 6.86 3.33 13.64
CA GLY A 18 8.26 3.71 13.48
C GLY A 18 8.44 4.59 12.23
N VAL A 19 8.86 5.84 12.39
CA VAL A 19 9.19 6.74 11.27
C VAL A 19 10.71 6.78 11.09
N LEU A 20 11.18 6.25 9.96
CA LEU A 20 12.58 6.16 9.58
C LEU A 20 12.91 7.29 8.60
N ASP A 21 13.40 8.41 9.11
CA ASP A 21 13.52 9.67 8.37
C ASP A 21 14.65 10.59 8.90
N SER A 22 14.48 11.92 8.91
CA SER A 22 15.47 12.90 9.35
C SER A 22 15.45 13.27 10.83
N GLY A 23 14.72 12.52 11.64
CA GLY A 23 14.55 12.75 13.08
C GLY A 23 13.20 13.38 13.42
N ILE A 24 13.09 13.89 14.64
CA ILE A 24 11.87 14.52 15.14
C ILE A 24 12.18 15.59 16.20
N ASN A 25 11.35 16.64 16.24
CA ASN A 25 11.40 17.68 17.28
C ASN A 25 10.22 17.55 18.26
N ASP A 26 10.33 18.19 19.43
CA ASP A 26 9.28 18.31 20.47
C ASP A 26 8.13 19.23 20.03
N HIS A 27 7.50 18.89 18.91
CA HIS A 27 6.34 19.61 18.42
C HIS A 27 5.18 19.45 19.43
N PRO A 28 4.45 20.52 19.80
CA PRO A 28 3.36 20.44 20.79
C PRO A 28 2.27 19.40 20.46
N LEU A 29 2.00 19.21 19.16
CA LEU A 29 1.09 18.19 18.64
C LEU A 29 1.73 16.79 18.47
N LEU A 30 3.00 16.56 18.79
CA LEU A 30 3.64 15.23 18.70
C LEU A 30 4.15 14.73 20.04
N GLU A 31 4.54 15.63 20.94
CA GLU A 31 5.24 15.31 22.19
C GLU A 31 4.57 14.17 22.97
N ALA A 32 3.24 14.25 23.16
CA ALA A 32 2.47 13.25 23.89
C ALA A 32 2.38 11.87 23.20
N ALA A 33 2.71 11.78 21.90
CA ALA A 33 2.69 10.54 21.14
C ALA A 33 4.08 9.89 20.99
N ILE A 34 5.16 10.61 21.29
CA ILE A 34 6.53 10.11 21.08
C ILE A 34 6.93 9.18 22.22
N LEU A 35 7.16 7.90 21.90
CA LEU A 35 7.69 6.89 22.82
C LEU A 35 9.22 6.85 22.84
N GLY A 36 9.85 7.18 21.72
CA GLY A 36 11.30 7.07 21.59
C GLY A 36 11.86 7.86 20.41
N ARG A 37 13.12 8.27 20.56
CA ARG A 37 13.91 8.95 19.53
C ARG A 37 15.27 8.30 19.48
N VAL A 38 15.63 7.76 18.32
CA VAL A 38 16.90 7.07 18.10
C VAL A 38 17.52 7.50 16.78
N ALA A 39 18.79 7.21 16.60
CA ALA A 39 19.55 7.61 15.43
C ALA A 39 20.51 6.51 14.98
N PHE A 40 20.64 6.33 13.67
CA PHE A 40 21.47 5.30 13.05
C PHE A 40 22.33 5.93 11.94
N PRO A 41 23.62 6.21 12.21
CA PRO A 41 24.34 5.94 13.46
C PRO A 41 24.03 7.01 14.52
N ALA A 42 24.40 6.76 15.78
CA ALA A 42 23.99 7.58 16.93
C ALA A 42 24.47 9.05 16.84
N GLU A 43 25.57 9.29 16.12
CA GLU A 43 26.21 10.59 15.94
C GLU A 43 25.36 11.57 15.14
N LEU A 44 24.32 11.11 14.42
CA LEU A 44 23.37 11.99 13.72
C LEU A 44 22.52 12.83 14.68
N GLY A 45 22.47 12.46 15.96
CA GLY A 45 21.49 12.98 16.92
C GLY A 45 20.06 12.64 16.51
N THR A 46 19.07 13.12 17.26
CA THR A 46 17.66 12.78 17.01
C THR A 46 16.81 13.95 16.51
N ALA A 47 17.35 15.17 16.60
CA ALA A 47 16.65 16.39 16.20
C ALA A 47 16.45 16.44 14.68
N ASP A 48 15.31 16.98 14.28
CA ASP A 48 14.96 17.18 12.88
C ASP A 48 15.32 18.60 12.44
N VAL A 49 16.52 18.74 11.87
CA VAL A 49 17.00 20.00 11.29
C VAL A 49 16.54 20.17 9.85
N TRP A 50 16.43 19.07 9.10
CA TRP A 50 15.95 19.09 7.71
C TRP A 50 14.43 19.30 7.62
N GLY A 51 13.70 18.86 8.64
CA GLY A 51 12.29 19.09 8.85
C GLY A 51 11.34 18.08 8.23
N HIS A 52 11.85 17.12 7.45
CA HIS A 52 11.02 16.16 6.73
C HIS A 52 10.42 15.10 7.65
N GLY A 53 11.21 14.56 8.59
CA GLY A 53 10.76 13.55 9.54
C GLY A 53 9.59 14.02 10.41
N THR A 54 9.59 15.29 10.85
CA THR A 54 8.48 15.91 11.58
C THR A 54 7.23 16.02 10.71
N ARG A 55 7.38 16.45 9.45
CA ARG A 55 6.26 16.53 8.50
C ARG A 55 5.68 15.14 8.18
N VAL A 56 6.52 14.12 7.99
CA VAL A 56 6.11 12.73 7.76
C VAL A 56 5.39 12.16 8.99
N SER A 57 5.91 12.44 10.18
CA SER A 57 5.31 12.01 11.45
C SER A 57 3.94 12.62 11.68
N GLY A 58 3.78 13.91 11.40
CA GLY A 58 2.47 14.58 11.45
C GLY A 58 1.44 13.90 10.55
N ALA A 59 1.80 13.60 9.30
CA ALA A 59 0.93 12.91 8.37
C ALA A 59 0.61 11.47 8.80
N ALA A 60 1.57 10.76 9.41
CA ALA A 60 1.38 9.40 9.89
C ALA A 60 0.38 9.34 11.04
N LEU A 61 0.44 10.30 11.96
CA LEU A 61 -0.39 10.32 13.16
C LEU A 61 -1.77 10.95 12.93
N TYR A 62 -1.87 11.96 12.07
CA TYR A 62 -3.08 12.76 11.92
C TYR A 62 -3.74 12.70 10.54
N GLY A 63 -3.07 12.11 9.54
CA GLY A 63 -3.53 12.21 8.16
C GLY A 63 -3.30 13.61 7.57
N ASP A 64 -4.10 14.01 6.58
CA ASP A 64 -4.12 15.39 6.08
C ASP A 64 -4.85 16.27 7.11
N LEU A 65 -4.11 17.17 7.75
CA LEU A 65 -4.66 18.01 8.82
C LEU A 65 -5.73 18.98 8.33
N ARG A 66 -5.89 19.21 7.02
CA ARG A 66 -6.80 20.22 6.46
C ARG A 66 -8.20 20.21 7.08
N ASP A 67 -8.75 19.03 7.33
CA ASP A 67 -10.09 18.88 7.91
C ASP A 67 -10.09 18.95 9.45
N LEU A 68 -8.98 18.60 10.10
CA LEU A 68 -8.81 18.61 11.55
C LEU A 68 -8.49 19.99 12.14
N LEU A 69 -8.04 20.94 11.32
CA LEU A 69 -7.71 22.30 11.77
C LEU A 69 -8.93 23.11 12.24
N ARG A 70 -10.15 22.61 12.02
CA ARG A 70 -11.39 23.25 12.49
C ARG A 70 -11.84 22.76 13.87
N GLU A 71 -11.20 21.71 14.38
CA GLU A 71 -11.52 21.10 15.66
C GLU A 71 -10.75 21.80 16.79
N ASP A 72 -11.34 21.87 17.99
CA ASP A 72 -10.65 22.43 19.16
C ASP A 72 -9.54 21.50 19.69
N GLN A 73 -9.69 20.19 19.45
CA GLN A 73 -8.79 19.14 19.93
C GLN A 73 -8.51 18.12 18.84
N ILE A 74 -7.25 17.69 18.73
CA ILE A 74 -6.84 16.65 17.80
C ILE A 74 -6.13 15.51 18.53
N LYS A 75 -6.47 14.27 18.16
CA LYS A 75 -5.92 13.06 18.78
C LYS A 75 -5.15 12.21 17.76
N PRO A 76 -3.88 11.86 18.01
CA PRO A 76 -3.13 10.94 17.17
C PRO A 76 -3.80 9.57 17.06
N ILE A 77 -3.75 8.95 15.87
CA ILE A 77 -4.25 7.58 15.67
C ILE A 77 -3.32 6.52 16.31
N ALA A 78 -2.05 6.86 16.51
CA ALA A 78 -0.97 5.96 16.87
C ALA A 78 0.02 6.62 17.83
N ARG A 79 0.84 5.79 18.46
CA ARG A 79 2.08 6.20 19.13
C ARG A 79 3.24 6.17 18.15
N LEU A 80 4.30 6.91 18.44
CA LEU A 80 5.37 7.20 17.49
C LEU A 80 6.75 6.88 18.07
N VAL A 81 7.59 6.22 17.28
CA VAL A 81 9.03 6.13 17.52
C VAL A 81 9.75 6.68 16.30
N SER A 82 10.67 7.62 16.49
CA SER A 82 11.45 8.21 15.40
C SER A 82 12.85 7.60 15.34
N ALA A 83 13.28 7.22 14.14
CA ALA A 83 14.63 6.77 13.85
C ALA A 83 15.26 7.68 12.78
N LYS A 84 16.27 8.48 13.15
CA LYS A 84 17.02 9.34 12.23
C LYS A 84 18.05 8.53 11.45
N LEU A 85 18.02 8.64 10.12
CA LEU A 85 18.89 7.90 9.19
C LEU A 85 19.60 8.78 8.17
N VAL A 86 19.23 10.06 8.09
CA VAL A 86 19.85 11.05 7.19
C VAL A 86 20.41 12.22 7.98
N GLY A 87 21.42 12.87 7.41
CA GLY A 87 21.97 14.11 7.96
C GLY A 87 21.04 15.29 7.81
N ASP A 88 21.46 16.44 8.33
CA ASP A 88 20.67 17.68 8.35
C ASP A 88 20.44 18.28 6.95
N ASP A 89 21.14 17.78 5.92
CA ASP A 89 20.91 18.12 4.50
C ASP A 89 20.00 17.11 3.77
N GLY A 90 19.41 16.15 4.49
CA GLY A 90 18.55 15.09 3.94
C GLY A 90 19.30 14.00 3.17
N ARG A 91 20.64 13.96 3.23
CA ARG A 91 21.43 12.91 2.58
C ARG A 91 21.76 11.79 3.55
N PHE A 92 21.84 10.56 3.02
CA PHE A 92 22.34 9.43 3.78
C PHE A 92 23.78 9.67 4.23
N TYR A 93 24.06 9.39 5.50
CA TYR A 93 25.39 9.52 6.09
C TYR A 93 26.43 8.71 5.32
N GLU A 94 26.18 7.40 5.16
CA GLU A 94 27.00 6.53 4.34
C GLU A 94 26.11 5.55 3.56
N ARG A 95 26.02 5.77 2.25
CA ARG A 95 25.14 5.00 1.35
C ARG A 95 25.40 3.48 1.40
N ARG A 96 26.64 3.05 1.66
CA ARG A 96 27.03 1.62 1.64
C ARG A 96 26.53 0.86 2.87
N THR A 97 26.38 1.53 4.00
CA THR A 97 25.92 0.91 5.26
C THR A 97 24.40 0.98 5.41
N LEU A 98 23.70 1.62 4.47
CA LEU A 98 22.25 1.81 4.52
C LEU A 98 21.44 0.52 4.76
N PRO A 99 21.74 -0.63 4.12
CA PRO A 99 21.05 -1.88 4.44
C PRO A 99 21.23 -2.29 5.91
N THR A 100 22.45 -2.21 6.44
CA THR A 100 22.76 -2.55 7.83
C THR A 100 22.11 -1.57 8.82
N GLN A 101 22.12 -0.27 8.52
CA GLN A 101 21.46 0.75 9.34
C GLN A 101 19.94 0.53 9.39
N MET A 102 19.34 0.15 8.28
CA MET A 102 17.90 -0.16 8.19
C MET A 102 17.54 -1.41 8.98
N ASP A 103 18.35 -2.47 8.89
CA ASP A 103 18.20 -3.67 9.72
C ASP A 103 18.27 -3.35 11.21
N GLN A 104 19.32 -2.64 11.65
CA GLN A 104 19.48 -2.23 13.03
C GLN A 104 18.32 -1.36 13.53
N ALA A 105 17.90 -0.39 12.72
CA ALA A 105 16.80 0.51 13.06
C ALA A 105 15.48 -0.22 13.22
N ILE A 106 15.10 -1.06 12.25
CA ILE A 106 13.83 -1.79 12.28
C ILE A 106 13.82 -2.81 13.42
N ARG A 107 14.90 -3.59 13.60
CA ARG A 107 15.00 -4.56 14.69
C ARG A 107 14.98 -3.89 16.05
N GLY A 108 15.73 -2.81 16.25
CA GLY A 108 15.74 -2.06 17.51
C GLY A 108 14.35 -1.52 17.83
N LEU A 109 13.69 -0.86 16.89
CA LEU A 109 12.33 -0.35 17.08
C LEU A 109 11.30 -1.46 17.36
N TRP A 110 11.44 -2.61 16.69
CA TRP A 110 10.57 -3.76 16.91
C TRP A 110 10.80 -4.39 18.29
N GLN A 111 12.06 -4.60 18.70
CA GLN A 111 12.41 -5.22 19.99
C GLN A 111 12.11 -4.30 21.18
N ASP A 112 12.50 -3.03 21.10
CA ASP A 112 12.48 -2.13 22.24
C ASP A 112 11.10 -1.48 22.46
N TYR A 113 10.32 -1.31 21.39
CA TYR A 113 9.04 -0.61 21.43
C TYR A 113 7.87 -1.42 20.90
N GLY A 114 8.07 -2.56 20.23
CA GLY A 114 6.96 -3.31 19.63
C GLY A 114 6.36 -2.66 18.39
N CYS A 115 7.15 -1.86 17.64
CA CYS A 115 6.70 -1.25 16.39
C CYS A 115 6.22 -2.31 15.38
N ARG A 116 5.00 -2.12 14.85
CA ARG A 116 4.41 -3.00 13.81
C ARG A 116 4.30 -2.35 12.44
N ILE A 117 4.37 -1.03 12.40
CA ILE A 117 4.27 -0.21 11.19
C ILE A 117 5.57 0.58 11.05
N PHE A 118 6.21 0.51 9.90
CA PHE A 118 7.42 1.27 9.59
C PHE A 118 7.17 2.16 8.37
N VAL A 119 7.38 3.46 8.51
CA VAL A 119 7.28 4.42 7.41
C VAL A 119 8.69 4.81 6.98
N VAL A 120 9.04 4.47 5.74
CA VAL A 120 10.32 4.78 5.10
C VAL A 120 10.04 5.72 3.92
N ALA A 121 10.02 7.02 4.21
CA ALA A 121 9.77 8.07 3.21
C ALA A 121 11.06 8.56 2.52
N LEU A 122 12.04 7.65 2.41
CA LEU A 122 13.38 7.85 1.86
C LEU A 122 13.63 6.91 0.68
N GLY A 123 14.51 7.31 -0.24
CA GLY A 123 14.89 6.47 -1.37
C GLY A 123 16.24 6.86 -1.97
N ASP A 124 16.92 5.89 -2.57
CA ASP A 124 18.21 6.09 -3.22
C ASP A 124 18.03 6.35 -4.72
N LEU A 125 18.01 7.64 -5.08
CA LEU A 125 17.83 8.10 -6.46
C LEU A 125 18.93 7.64 -7.43
N ARG A 126 20.09 7.20 -6.91
CA ARG A 126 21.21 6.67 -7.71
C ARG A 126 21.11 5.16 -7.95
N ALA A 127 20.34 4.44 -7.13
CA ALA A 127 20.03 3.03 -7.31
C ALA A 127 18.68 2.88 -8.04
N ARG A 128 18.70 3.05 -9.36
CA ARG A 128 17.52 2.75 -10.18
C ARG A 128 17.37 1.24 -10.28
N ASN A 129 16.15 0.74 -10.06
CA ASN A 129 15.84 -0.68 -10.25
C ASN A 129 15.90 -1.00 -11.75
N GLU A 130 17.09 -1.42 -12.22
CA GLU A 130 17.18 -2.05 -13.53
C GLU A 130 16.26 -3.28 -13.55
N PRO A 131 15.54 -3.54 -14.67
CA PRO A 131 14.62 -4.66 -14.75
C PRO A 131 15.31 -5.97 -14.33
N GLY A 132 14.72 -6.65 -13.34
CA GLY A 132 15.21 -7.94 -12.84
C GLY A 132 16.34 -7.87 -11.82
N ARG A 133 16.86 -6.69 -11.45
CA ARG A 133 17.83 -6.56 -10.35
C ARG A 133 17.13 -6.12 -9.06
N VAL A 134 17.58 -6.70 -7.96
CA VAL A 134 17.14 -6.30 -6.62
C VAL A 134 18.33 -5.73 -5.85
N GLY A 135 18.09 -4.56 -5.28
CA GLY A 135 19.02 -3.87 -4.42
C GLY A 135 19.25 -4.53 -3.07
N PRO A 136 20.41 -4.33 -2.42
CA PRO A 136 20.63 -4.81 -1.06
C PRO A 136 19.64 -4.20 -0.06
N TRP A 137 19.28 -2.92 -0.19
CA TRP A 137 18.34 -2.28 0.73
C TRP A 137 16.93 -2.88 0.58
N ALA A 138 16.47 -3.03 -0.66
CA ALA A 138 15.20 -3.71 -0.95
C ALA A 138 15.17 -5.14 -0.38
N ALA A 139 16.25 -5.91 -0.56
CA ALA A 139 16.35 -7.27 -0.02
C ALA A 139 16.29 -7.32 1.52
N THR A 140 17.01 -6.42 2.19
CA THR A 140 16.95 -6.31 3.66
C THR A 140 15.53 -6.01 4.15
N LEU A 141 14.80 -5.08 3.51
CA LEU A 141 13.42 -4.80 3.91
C LEU A 141 12.48 -5.99 3.64
N ASP A 142 12.70 -6.74 2.56
CA ASP A 142 11.90 -7.94 2.25
C ASP A 142 12.09 -9.06 3.27
N GLU A 143 13.33 -9.26 3.73
CA GLU A 143 13.69 -10.21 4.78
C GLU A 143 13.07 -9.80 6.12
N LEU A 144 13.20 -8.53 6.51
CA LEU A 144 12.66 -8.00 7.77
C LEU A 144 11.13 -8.04 7.83
N ALA A 145 10.44 -7.69 6.73
CA ALA A 145 8.99 -7.73 6.66
C ALA A 145 8.45 -9.14 6.94
N ARG A 146 9.08 -10.17 6.35
CA ARG A 146 8.76 -11.58 6.59
C ARG A 146 9.14 -12.00 8.01
N GLU A 147 10.39 -11.80 8.40
CA GLU A 147 10.92 -12.33 9.66
C GLU A 147 10.14 -11.80 10.88
N LEU A 148 9.85 -10.49 10.90
CA LEU A 148 9.26 -9.81 12.05
C LEU A 148 7.73 -9.74 12.00
N ASP A 149 7.10 -10.14 10.88
CA ASP A 149 5.67 -9.96 10.59
C ASP A 149 5.21 -8.50 10.78
N VAL A 150 5.91 -7.59 10.09
CA VAL A 150 5.71 -6.14 10.18
C VAL A 150 5.33 -5.53 8.84
N LEU A 151 4.64 -4.39 8.90
CA LEU A 151 4.24 -3.63 7.72
C LEU A 151 5.27 -2.53 7.47
N ILE A 152 6.05 -2.67 6.41
CA ILE A 152 7.01 -1.64 5.97
C ILE A 152 6.40 -0.90 4.78
N LEU A 153 6.11 0.38 4.95
CA LEU A 153 5.57 1.27 3.92
C LEU A 153 6.70 2.16 3.38
N VAL A 154 6.86 2.17 2.06
CA VAL A 154 7.94 2.86 1.35
C VAL A 154 7.36 3.82 0.31
N SER A 155 7.90 5.03 0.22
CA SER A 155 7.53 5.96 -0.85
C SER A 155 8.02 5.48 -2.21
N ALA A 156 7.20 5.55 -3.26
CA ALA A 156 7.60 5.21 -4.63
C ALA A 156 8.77 6.08 -5.16
N GLY A 157 8.92 7.27 -4.58
CA GLY A 157 9.93 8.26 -4.90
C GLY A 157 9.41 9.30 -5.89
N ASN A 158 10.12 10.43 -5.93
CA ASN A 158 9.73 11.58 -6.74
C ASN A 158 10.73 11.80 -7.87
N ARG A 159 10.24 12.17 -9.05
CA ARG A 159 11.03 12.76 -10.14
C ARG A 159 10.15 13.82 -10.82
N PRO A 160 10.44 15.12 -10.63
CA PRO A 160 9.73 16.15 -11.37
C PRO A 160 10.02 16.01 -12.88
N PRO A 161 9.11 16.50 -13.74
CA PRO A 161 9.35 16.68 -15.17
C PRO A 161 10.68 17.40 -15.44
N GLY A 162 11.36 17.07 -16.54
CA GLY A 162 12.70 17.58 -16.85
C GLY A 162 12.76 19.11 -17.01
N GLY A 163 13.88 19.72 -16.62
CA GLY A 163 14.13 21.17 -16.68
C GLY A 163 14.40 21.73 -18.09
N GLY A 164 14.25 23.04 -18.26
CA GLY A 164 14.50 23.77 -19.51
C GLY A 164 13.31 23.79 -20.47
N SER A 165 13.53 23.73 -21.79
CA SER A 165 12.46 23.60 -22.79
C SER A 165 11.62 22.31 -22.66
N LEU A 166 12.06 21.38 -21.81
CA LEU A 166 11.34 20.16 -21.42
C LEU A 166 10.28 20.42 -20.34
N LEU A 167 10.25 21.59 -19.68
CA LEU A 167 9.35 21.83 -18.55
C LEU A 167 7.90 22.06 -18.98
N GLU A 168 7.67 22.62 -20.18
CA GLU A 168 6.34 22.64 -20.80
C GLU A 168 5.80 21.23 -21.09
N GLN A 169 6.68 20.22 -21.16
CA GLN A 169 6.29 18.81 -21.25
C GLN A 169 5.61 18.31 -19.97
N ALA A 170 5.82 18.98 -18.83
CA ALA A 170 5.07 18.74 -17.61
C ALA A 170 3.56 18.86 -17.83
N ILE A 171 3.14 19.77 -18.71
CA ILE A 171 1.74 20.00 -19.07
C ILE A 171 1.39 19.22 -20.33
N THR A 172 2.19 19.36 -21.39
CA THR A 172 1.83 18.86 -22.73
C THR A 172 1.98 17.34 -22.89
N HIS A 173 2.83 16.68 -22.10
CA HIS A 173 3.11 15.24 -22.20
C HIS A 173 2.56 14.44 -21.01
N TYR A 174 1.99 15.11 -20.00
CA TYR A 174 1.31 14.44 -18.91
C TYR A 174 0.08 13.68 -19.41
N PRO A 175 -0.19 12.45 -18.92
CA PRO A 175 0.56 11.69 -17.92
C PRO A 175 1.60 10.71 -18.50
N LYS A 176 1.84 10.71 -19.81
CA LYS A 176 2.62 9.66 -20.50
C LYS A 176 4.07 9.56 -20.02
N TYR A 177 4.70 10.69 -19.67
CA TYR A 177 6.10 10.67 -19.24
C TYR A 177 6.30 9.86 -17.95
N LEU A 178 5.26 9.63 -17.12
CA LEU A 178 5.35 8.84 -15.89
C LEU A 178 5.84 7.41 -16.14
N LEU A 179 5.73 6.91 -17.37
CA LEU A 179 6.17 5.57 -17.80
C LEU A 179 7.60 5.53 -18.36
N GLU A 180 8.24 6.69 -18.53
CA GLU A 180 9.62 6.78 -18.99
C GLU A 180 10.57 5.98 -18.08
N ALA A 181 11.61 5.41 -18.66
CA ALA A 181 12.61 4.64 -17.90
C ALA A 181 13.25 5.45 -16.75
N ALA A 182 13.32 6.77 -16.88
CA ALA A 182 13.84 7.65 -15.84
C ALA A 182 12.90 7.83 -14.63
N ASN A 183 11.60 7.60 -14.80
CA ASN A 183 10.56 7.68 -13.77
C ASN A 183 10.29 6.33 -13.08
N ARG A 184 11.11 5.31 -13.35
CA ARG A 184 11.02 4.04 -12.63
C ARG A 184 11.27 4.21 -11.14
N VAL A 185 10.61 3.41 -10.32
CA VAL A 185 10.87 3.31 -8.88
C VAL A 185 12.35 3.05 -8.58
N CYS A 186 12.85 3.63 -7.49
CA CYS A 186 14.21 3.47 -6.99
C CYS A 186 14.26 2.54 -5.79
N GLU A 187 15.46 2.19 -5.32
CA GLU A 187 15.58 1.49 -4.03
C GLU A 187 15.04 2.37 -2.87
N PRO A 188 14.27 1.79 -1.93
CA PRO A 188 13.91 0.37 -1.80
C PRO A 188 12.52 0.03 -2.34
N ALA A 189 11.84 0.98 -3.01
CA ALA A 189 10.45 0.90 -3.45
C ALA A 189 10.12 -0.25 -4.43
N GLY A 190 11.13 -0.96 -4.93
CA GLY A 190 10.96 -2.16 -5.74
C GLY A 190 10.79 -3.46 -4.94
N ALA A 191 11.00 -3.47 -3.62
CA ALA A 191 10.93 -4.63 -2.74
C ALA A 191 9.54 -5.32 -2.77
N ILE A 192 9.48 -6.64 -2.65
CA ILE A 192 8.27 -7.45 -2.94
C ILE A 192 7.34 -7.67 -1.73
N ASN A 193 7.86 -7.63 -0.51
CA ASN A 193 7.17 -7.86 0.76
C ASN A 193 6.81 -6.53 1.45
N VAL A 194 7.39 -5.41 1.01
CA VAL A 194 7.01 -4.07 1.46
C VAL A 194 5.79 -3.53 0.71
N ILE A 195 5.16 -2.52 1.28
CA ILE A 195 4.09 -1.74 0.65
C ILE A 195 4.69 -0.45 0.07
N THR A 196 4.75 -0.34 -1.24
CA THR A 196 5.18 0.85 -1.96
C THR A 196 3.99 1.74 -2.28
N VAL A 197 4.08 3.03 -1.94
CA VAL A 197 2.99 3.99 -2.09
C VAL A 197 3.36 5.06 -3.11
N GLY A 198 2.59 5.10 -4.22
CA GLY A 198 2.61 6.18 -5.19
C GLY A 198 1.71 7.34 -4.79
N SER A 199 1.71 8.42 -5.57
CA SER A 199 1.03 9.66 -5.21
C SER A 199 -0.09 10.03 -6.19
N LEU A 200 -1.22 10.45 -5.62
CA LEU A 200 -2.30 11.16 -6.29
C LEU A 200 -2.30 12.64 -5.92
N ALA A 201 -2.78 13.47 -6.84
CA ALA A 201 -2.97 14.89 -6.63
C ALA A 201 -4.13 15.17 -5.67
N ASN A 202 -3.90 16.10 -4.74
CA ASN A 202 -4.95 16.61 -3.84
C ASN A 202 -5.92 17.59 -4.53
N GLY A 203 -5.60 18.01 -5.76
CA GLY A 203 -6.35 18.99 -6.54
C GLY A 203 -5.48 19.62 -7.62
N THR A 204 -5.84 20.83 -8.04
CA THR A 204 -5.09 21.65 -9.01
C THR A 204 -3.82 22.28 -8.43
N GLY A 205 -3.74 22.38 -7.10
CA GLY A 205 -2.69 23.13 -6.40
C GLY A 205 -2.80 24.65 -6.54
N VAL A 206 -3.83 25.16 -7.24
CA VAL A 206 -4.07 26.59 -7.42
C VAL A 206 -5.08 27.07 -6.37
N GLY A 207 -4.60 27.85 -5.41
CA GLY A 207 -5.45 28.47 -4.38
C GLY A 207 -6.27 29.65 -4.90
N ALA A 208 -7.22 30.12 -4.10
CA ALA A 208 -8.13 31.23 -4.45
C ALA A 208 -7.39 32.50 -4.94
N ARG A 209 -6.19 32.77 -4.41
CA ARG A 209 -5.36 33.93 -4.78
C ARG A 209 -4.82 33.88 -6.22
N HIS A 210 -4.67 32.67 -6.77
CA HIS A 210 -4.14 32.45 -8.13
C HIS A 210 -5.22 31.90 -9.08
N GLN A 211 -6.49 31.87 -8.66
CA GLN A 211 -7.57 31.27 -9.45
C GLN A 211 -7.83 31.99 -10.79
N GLN A 212 -7.52 33.29 -10.87
CA GLN A 212 -7.61 34.10 -12.09
C GLN A 212 -6.23 34.39 -12.71
N ASP A 213 -5.17 33.82 -12.14
CA ASP A 213 -3.80 34.06 -12.58
C ASP A 213 -3.42 33.06 -13.67
N ALA A 214 -3.58 33.46 -14.94
CA ALA A 214 -3.23 32.63 -16.10
C ALA A 214 -1.75 32.24 -16.17
N HIS A 215 -0.90 32.86 -15.34
CA HIS A 215 0.52 32.58 -15.26
C HIS A 215 0.83 31.35 -14.39
N VAL A 216 -0.09 30.94 -13.50
CA VAL A 216 0.05 29.74 -12.68
C VAL A 216 -0.88 28.66 -13.21
N GLN A 217 -0.30 27.67 -13.88
CA GLN A 217 -1.06 26.63 -14.58
C GLN A 217 -1.06 25.32 -13.80
N PRO A 218 -2.25 24.73 -13.56
CA PRO A 218 -2.33 23.41 -12.93
C PRO A 218 -1.89 22.32 -13.91
N ILE A 219 -1.29 21.25 -13.37
CA ILE A 219 -0.91 20.06 -14.16
C ILE A 219 -1.97 18.96 -14.04
N THR A 220 -2.60 18.85 -12.88
CA THR A 220 -3.51 17.75 -12.52
C THR A 220 -4.82 18.27 -11.98
N GLU A 221 -5.86 17.46 -12.11
CA GLU A 221 -7.06 17.57 -11.29
C GLU A 221 -6.97 16.70 -10.03
N ARG A 222 -7.96 16.83 -9.13
CA ARG A 222 -8.06 16.00 -7.93
C ARG A 222 -8.10 14.51 -8.30
N LEU A 223 -7.38 13.69 -7.53
CA LEU A 223 -7.28 12.23 -7.70
C LEU A 223 -6.64 11.74 -9.01
N GLU A 224 -6.02 12.63 -9.79
CA GLU A 224 -5.16 12.21 -10.89
C GLU A 224 -3.75 11.85 -10.39
N PRO A 225 -2.97 11.04 -11.13
CA PRO A 225 -1.58 10.72 -10.74
C PRO A 225 -0.72 11.96 -10.54
N SER A 226 -0.02 12.06 -9.42
CA SER A 226 0.86 13.21 -9.18
C SER A 226 1.97 13.29 -10.24
N PRO A 227 2.30 14.49 -10.75
CA PRO A 227 3.23 14.65 -11.87
C PRO A 227 4.68 14.28 -11.52
N PHE A 228 5.01 14.15 -10.24
CA PHE A 228 6.33 13.71 -9.79
C PHE A 228 6.39 12.21 -9.45
N SER A 229 5.27 11.50 -9.40
CA SER A 229 5.24 10.13 -8.86
C SER A 229 6.00 9.17 -9.77
N ARG A 230 6.87 8.35 -9.17
CA ARG A 230 7.53 7.26 -9.91
C ARG A 230 6.59 6.08 -10.13
N SER A 231 6.84 5.35 -11.20
CA SER A 231 6.02 4.23 -11.67
C SER A 231 6.84 2.92 -11.69
N GLY A 232 6.14 1.79 -11.65
CA GLY A 232 6.77 0.48 -11.73
C GLY A 232 7.30 0.09 -13.13
N PRO A 233 7.70 -1.18 -13.30
CA PRO A 233 7.57 -2.26 -12.32
C PRO A 233 8.61 -2.19 -11.19
N GLY A 234 8.38 -2.98 -10.13
CA GLY A 234 9.35 -3.23 -9.07
C GLY A 234 10.34 -4.35 -9.40
N ALA A 235 10.99 -4.87 -8.35
CA ALA A 235 11.95 -5.95 -8.46
C ALA A 235 11.30 -7.22 -9.04
N ALA A 236 12.06 -7.97 -9.85
CA ALA A 236 11.57 -9.15 -10.58
C ALA A 236 10.31 -8.90 -11.45
N GLY A 237 10.02 -7.65 -11.82
CA GLY A 237 8.85 -7.31 -12.64
C GLY A 237 7.52 -7.26 -11.89
N ILE A 238 7.55 -7.31 -10.54
CA ILE A 238 6.32 -7.23 -9.73
C ILE A 238 5.61 -5.88 -9.93
N LEU A 239 4.28 -5.89 -9.77
CA LEU A 239 3.49 -4.66 -9.77
C LEU A 239 3.94 -3.73 -8.64
N LYS A 240 4.36 -2.51 -9.00
CA LYS A 240 4.61 -1.39 -8.08
C LYS A 240 4.16 -0.08 -8.74
N PRO A 241 3.74 0.95 -7.98
CA PRO A 241 3.48 0.90 -6.53
C PRO A 241 2.38 -0.11 -6.19
N ASP A 242 2.24 -0.53 -4.93
CA ASP A 242 1.13 -1.42 -4.53
C ASP A 242 -0.17 -0.64 -4.41
N PHE A 243 -0.08 0.58 -3.89
CA PHE A 243 -1.20 1.50 -3.69
C PHE A 243 -0.80 2.92 -4.07
N VAL A 244 -1.80 3.77 -4.22
CA VAL A 244 -1.62 5.21 -4.32
C VAL A 244 -2.44 5.93 -3.25
N GLU A 245 -1.93 7.06 -2.80
CA GLU A 245 -2.62 7.93 -1.84
C GLU A 245 -2.34 9.40 -2.16
N ILE A 246 -3.14 10.32 -1.62
CA ILE A 246 -2.91 11.75 -1.76
C ILE A 246 -1.49 12.11 -1.27
N GLY A 247 -0.67 12.63 -2.17
CA GLY A 247 0.66 13.14 -1.84
C GLY A 247 0.92 14.53 -2.39
N GLY A 248 -0.04 15.15 -3.06
CA GLY A 248 0.05 16.51 -3.58
C GLY A 248 0.30 16.58 -5.08
N THR A 249 0.42 17.80 -5.59
CA THR A 249 0.67 18.09 -7.01
C THR A 249 1.76 19.16 -7.18
N MET A 250 1.93 19.62 -8.42
CA MET A 250 2.81 20.70 -8.83
C MET A 250 2.02 21.66 -9.73
N VAL A 251 2.38 22.93 -9.67
CA VAL A 251 1.88 23.96 -10.57
C VAL A 251 3.04 24.49 -11.42
N PHE A 252 2.75 24.83 -12.67
CA PHE A 252 3.71 25.47 -13.55
C PHE A 252 3.56 26.99 -13.47
N ASP A 253 4.64 27.67 -13.14
CA ASP A 253 4.72 29.13 -13.07
C ASP A 253 5.38 29.66 -14.35
N ALA A 254 4.57 30.15 -15.28
CA ALA A 254 4.99 30.57 -16.61
C ALA A 254 6.01 31.73 -16.60
N PRO A 255 5.84 32.81 -15.80
CA PRO A 255 6.82 33.90 -15.66
C PRO A 255 8.22 33.43 -15.31
N SER A 256 8.34 32.48 -14.39
CA SER A 256 9.63 31.96 -13.94
C SER A 256 10.08 30.73 -14.74
N ALA A 257 9.24 30.24 -15.66
CA ALA A 257 9.41 28.98 -16.37
C ALA A 257 9.83 27.86 -15.42
N SER A 258 9.15 27.75 -14.28
CA SER A 258 9.53 26.84 -13.20
C SER A 258 8.33 26.05 -12.67
N LEU A 259 8.62 24.93 -12.01
CA LEU A 259 7.62 24.15 -11.30
C LEU A 259 7.63 24.51 -9.82
N ARG A 260 6.45 24.74 -9.25
CA ARG A 260 6.27 25.01 -7.82
C ARG A 260 5.40 23.96 -7.16
N TRP A 261 5.64 23.71 -5.89
CA TRP A 261 4.91 22.74 -5.06
C TRP A 261 4.89 23.17 -3.60
N ALA A 262 4.29 22.40 -2.71
CA ALA A 262 4.37 22.68 -1.27
C ALA A 262 5.82 22.57 -0.76
N PRO A 263 6.24 23.42 0.19
CA PRO A 263 5.44 24.42 0.90
C PRO A 263 5.32 25.78 0.17
N GLN A 264 5.98 25.98 -0.97
CA GLN A 264 5.96 27.25 -1.72
C GLN A 264 4.56 27.60 -2.23
N VAL A 265 3.76 26.58 -2.53
CA VAL A 265 2.34 26.67 -2.88
C VAL A 265 1.60 25.72 -1.93
N PRO A 266 1.11 26.21 -0.78
CA PRO A 266 0.60 25.33 0.26
C PRO A 266 -0.55 24.42 -0.20
N GLU A 267 -1.39 24.92 -1.10
CA GLU A 267 -2.54 24.23 -1.69
C GLU A 267 -2.15 23.05 -2.59
N ALA A 268 -0.90 22.97 -3.03
CA ALA A 268 -0.39 21.88 -3.86
C ALA A 268 0.04 20.65 -3.03
N GLY A 269 -0.14 20.65 -1.70
CA GLY A 269 0.35 19.58 -0.82
C GLY A 269 -0.63 19.10 0.23
N VAL A 270 -0.17 18.12 1.01
CA VAL A 270 -0.80 17.62 2.23
C VAL A 270 -0.47 18.58 3.37
N ILE A 271 -1.46 18.95 4.20
CA ILE A 271 -1.25 19.81 5.37
C ILE A 271 -0.74 18.95 6.53
N THR A 272 0.37 19.34 7.14
CA THR A 272 1.06 18.55 8.19
C THR A 272 1.85 19.45 9.14
N LEU A 273 2.58 18.88 10.09
CA LEU A 273 3.31 19.58 11.14
C LEU A 273 4.67 20.08 10.67
N ASN A 274 5.10 21.22 11.21
CA ASN A 274 6.37 21.85 10.84
C ASN A 274 7.40 21.66 11.94
N HIS A 275 8.62 21.25 11.57
CA HIS A 275 9.73 21.14 12.52
C HIS A 275 10.12 22.47 13.21
N ASP A 276 9.95 23.62 12.53
CA ASP A 276 10.17 24.97 13.07
C ASP A 276 8.87 25.51 13.68
N TYR A 277 8.33 24.73 14.63
CA TYR A 277 7.00 24.93 15.20
C TYR A 277 6.87 26.23 16.01
N GLN A 278 8.00 26.77 16.49
CA GLN A 278 8.04 28.05 17.20
C GLN A 278 7.70 29.22 16.26
N ARG A 279 8.05 29.12 14.97
CA ARG A 279 7.67 30.12 13.96
C ARG A 279 6.30 29.82 13.36
N GLN A 280 6.04 28.56 13.04
CA GLN A 280 4.80 28.14 12.41
C GLN A 280 4.54 26.68 12.73
N LEU A 281 3.44 26.36 13.40
CA LEU A 281 3.08 24.98 13.78
C LEU A 281 2.83 24.06 12.58
N ILE A 282 2.11 24.56 11.58
CA ILE A 282 1.57 23.74 10.49
C ILE A 282 2.16 24.22 9.18
N THR A 283 2.55 23.29 8.33
CA THR A 283 3.07 23.53 6.99
C THR A 283 2.40 22.58 6.00
N SER A 284 2.90 22.50 4.78
CA SER A 284 2.47 21.51 3.82
C SER A 284 3.64 20.89 3.06
N GLY A 285 3.39 19.73 2.47
CA GLY A 285 4.38 19.02 1.68
C GLY A 285 3.78 18.29 0.49
N SER A 286 4.55 18.22 -0.60
CA SER A 286 4.20 17.47 -1.81
C SER A 286 5.24 16.38 -2.08
N GLY A 287 4.79 15.16 -2.36
CA GLY A 287 5.65 14.01 -2.58
C GLY A 287 5.00 12.69 -2.20
N THR A 288 5.50 11.60 -2.79
CA THR A 288 5.19 10.23 -2.35
C THR A 288 5.58 9.97 -0.89
N SER A 289 6.52 10.77 -0.35
CA SER A 289 6.88 10.86 1.07
C SER A 289 5.72 11.29 1.98
N TYR A 290 4.65 11.89 1.45
CA TYR A 290 3.43 12.22 2.21
C TYR A 290 2.28 11.25 1.92
N ALA A 291 2.19 10.70 0.70
CA ALA A 291 1.25 9.61 0.39
C ALA A 291 1.49 8.38 1.28
N THR A 292 2.77 8.05 1.53
CA THR A 292 3.18 6.89 2.34
C THR A 292 2.67 6.95 3.79
N PRO A 293 2.93 8.03 4.56
CA PRO A 293 2.39 8.14 5.92
C PRO A 293 0.86 8.26 5.97
N LEU A 294 0.19 8.81 4.95
CA LEU A 294 -1.29 8.80 4.90
C LEU A 294 -1.84 7.37 4.80
N LEU A 295 -1.21 6.49 4.01
CA LEU A 295 -1.59 5.07 4.01
C LEU A 295 -1.22 4.40 5.35
N ALA A 296 -0.09 4.77 5.97
CA ALA A 296 0.30 4.26 7.28
C ALA A 296 -0.73 4.64 8.37
N ASN A 297 -1.34 5.83 8.27
CA ASN A 297 -2.42 6.26 9.15
C ASN A 297 -3.65 5.32 9.04
N LYS A 298 -4.06 4.96 7.81
CA LYS A 298 -5.12 3.96 7.57
C LYS A 298 -4.74 2.58 8.11
N VAL A 299 -3.48 2.17 7.96
CA VAL A 299 -2.96 0.92 8.52
C VAL A 299 -3.03 0.91 10.04
N ALA A 300 -2.65 2.01 10.70
CA ALA A 300 -2.78 2.16 12.15
C ALA A 300 -4.25 2.06 12.58
N ALA A 301 -5.16 2.70 11.85
CA ALA A 301 -6.59 2.57 12.12
C ALA A 301 -7.08 1.11 11.98
N LEU A 302 -6.60 0.34 10.98
CA LEU A 302 -6.93 -1.09 10.85
C LEU A 302 -6.37 -1.89 12.03
N LEU A 303 -5.14 -1.63 12.47
CA LEU A 303 -4.54 -2.34 13.61
C LEU A 303 -5.23 -2.01 14.94
N ARG A 304 -5.90 -0.86 15.08
CA ARG A 304 -6.78 -0.61 16.24
C ARG A 304 -8.01 -1.52 16.24
N LEU A 305 -8.56 -1.82 15.06
CA LEU A 305 -9.71 -2.72 14.90
C LEU A 305 -9.32 -4.21 14.97
N PHE A 306 -8.14 -4.54 14.44
CA PHE A 306 -7.60 -5.89 14.40
C PHE A 306 -6.19 -5.95 15.01
N PRO A 307 -6.04 -5.79 16.35
CA PRO A 307 -4.73 -5.69 16.99
C PRO A 307 -3.80 -6.89 16.77
N ARG A 308 -4.39 -8.06 16.50
CA ARG A 308 -3.67 -9.33 16.28
C ARG A 308 -3.52 -9.72 14.80
N ALA A 309 -4.02 -8.92 13.86
CA ALA A 309 -3.88 -9.20 12.43
C ALA A 309 -2.40 -9.25 12.04
N SER A 310 -1.98 -10.25 11.26
CA SER A 310 -0.65 -10.30 10.64
C SER A 310 -0.46 -9.19 9.60
N ALA A 311 0.78 -8.95 9.20
CA ALA A 311 1.08 -8.05 8.10
C ALA A 311 0.38 -8.50 6.79
N ASN A 312 0.29 -9.81 6.56
CA ASN A 312 -0.41 -10.35 5.39
C ASN A 312 -1.92 -10.08 5.44
N LEU A 313 -2.58 -10.19 6.59
CA LEU A 313 -4.02 -9.88 6.68
C LEU A 313 -4.28 -8.42 6.37
N ILE A 314 -3.50 -7.50 6.95
CA ILE A 314 -3.64 -6.07 6.65
C ILE A 314 -3.42 -5.82 5.15
N ARG A 315 -2.36 -6.37 4.54
CA ARG A 315 -2.12 -6.26 3.09
C ARG A 315 -3.32 -6.77 2.27
N ALA A 316 -3.88 -7.92 2.64
CA ALA A 316 -5.04 -8.51 1.95
C ALA A 316 -6.31 -7.66 2.07
N LEU A 317 -6.57 -7.06 3.25
CA LEU A 317 -7.69 -6.13 3.46
C LEU A 317 -7.51 -4.86 2.61
N LEU A 318 -6.31 -4.26 2.61
CA LEU A 318 -6.02 -3.06 1.83
C LEU A 318 -6.26 -3.29 0.33
N VAL A 319 -5.76 -4.39 -0.25
CA VAL A 319 -5.93 -4.68 -1.67
C VAL A 319 -7.34 -5.11 -2.05
N GLY A 320 -8.10 -5.66 -1.10
CA GLY A 320 -9.53 -5.94 -1.27
C GLY A 320 -10.37 -4.66 -1.38
N ALA A 321 -9.93 -3.60 -0.69
CA ALA A 321 -10.59 -2.31 -0.61
C ALA A 321 -10.01 -1.23 -1.53
N ALA A 322 -9.04 -1.57 -2.38
CA ALA A 322 -8.40 -0.62 -3.28
C ALA A 322 -9.07 -0.57 -4.65
N THR A 323 -9.22 0.64 -5.19
CA THR A 323 -9.69 0.89 -6.56
C THR A 323 -8.95 2.07 -7.16
N ILE A 324 -8.64 2.02 -8.45
CA ILE A 324 -8.13 3.20 -9.16
C ILE A 324 -9.27 4.23 -9.21
N PRO A 325 -9.08 5.46 -8.72
CA PRO A 325 -10.11 6.49 -8.78
C PRO A 325 -10.57 6.77 -10.22
N ASP A 326 -11.85 7.13 -10.38
CA ASP A 326 -12.45 7.39 -11.70
C ASP A 326 -11.74 8.54 -12.45
N GLU A 327 -11.24 9.53 -11.72
CA GLU A 327 -10.46 10.64 -12.24
C GLU A 327 -9.12 10.17 -12.81
N ALA A 328 -8.39 9.32 -12.08
CA ALA A 328 -7.16 8.70 -12.57
C ALA A 328 -7.44 7.77 -13.77
N GLU A 329 -8.47 6.92 -13.70
CA GLU A 329 -8.90 6.09 -14.83
C GLU A 329 -9.21 6.94 -16.06
N THR A 330 -9.87 8.08 -15.86
CA THR A 330 -10.22 9.02 -16.92
C THR A 330 -9.01 9.67 -17.53
N ARG A 331 -8.09 10.17 -16.71
CA ARG A 331 -6.83 10.78 -17.17
C ARG A 331 -5.96 9.79 -17.93
N LEU A 332 -6.01 8.50 -17.57
CA LEU A 332 -5.19 7.44 -18.14
C LEU A 332 -5.91 6.63 -19.24
N ARG A 333 -7.07 7.08 -19.75
CA ARG A 333 -7.86 6.34 -20.77
C ARG A 333 -7.07 5.91 -22.01
N GLY A 334 -6.05 6.67 -22.39
CA GLY A 334 -5.18 6.37 -23.54
C GLY A 334 -4.08 5.34 -23.29
N LEU A 335 -3.98 4.78 -22.08
CA LEU A 335 -3.00 3.76 -21.71
C LEU A 335 -3.66 2.39 -21.53
N ASP A 336 -2.89 1.32 -21.74
CA ASP A 336 -3.37 -0.03 -21.47
C ASP A 336 -3.48 -0.32 -19.96
N THR A 337 -4.14 -1.43 -19.61
CA THR A 337 -4.35 -1.81 -18.20
C THR A 337 -3.05 -2.03 -17.44
N ALA A 338 -1.99 -2.52 -18.11
CA ALA A 338 -0.71 -2.78 -17.45
C ALA A 338 0.00 -1.47 -17.10
N ASP A 339 0.00 -0.50 -18.00
CA ASP A 339 0.58 0.83 -17.77
C ASP A 339 -0.21 1.64 -16.75
N LYS A 340 -1.55 1.55 -16.75
CA LYS A 340 -2.38 2.09 -15.66
C LYS A 340 -1.97 1.51 -14.30
N ALA A 341 -1.79 0.19 -14.21
CA ALA A 341 -1.36 -0.47 -12.99
C ALA A 341 0.09 -0.07 -12.60
N ARG A 342 0.99 0.17 -13.55
CA ARG A 342 2.35 0.67 -13.26
C ARG A 342 2.36 2.06 -12.64
N ILE A 343 1.34 2.88 -12.91
CA ILE A 343 1.20 4.24 -12.35
C ILE A 343 0.44 4.19 -11.03
N CYS A 344 -0.71 3.51 -11.00
CA CYS A 344 -1.67 3.57 -9.88
C CYS A 344 -1.63 2.35 -8.95
N GLY A 345 -0.84 1.31 -9.24
CA GLY A 345 -0.86 0.07 -8.49
C GLY A 345 -2.24 -0.60 -8.50
N ASN A 346 -2.69 -1.02 -7.31
CA ASN A 346 -4.07 -1.48 -7.08
C ASN A 346 -5.06 -0.33 -6.85
N GLY A 347 -4.59 0.93 -6.85
CA GLY A 347 -5.41 2.11 -6.63
C GLY A 347 -5.34 2.66 -5.20
N GLN A 348 -6.31 3.52 -4.88
CA GLN A 348 -6.46 4.13 -3.57
C GLN A 348 -7.34 3.26 -2.68
N VAL A 349 -6.92 3.08 -1.42
CA VAL A 349 -7.66 2.27 -0.44
C VAL A 349 -8.85 3.04 0.10
N ASP A 350 -10.04 2.46 -0.02
CA ASP A 350 -11.23 2.89 0.71
C ASP A 350 -11.15 2.36 2.16
N TRP A 351 -10.98 3.29 3.11
CA TRP A 351 -10.87 2.97 4.53
C TRP A 351 -12.09 2.21 5.05
N SER A 352 -13.30 2.70 4.74
CA SER A 352 -14.55 2.12 5.24
C SER A 352 -14.74 0.70 4.73
N ARG A 353 -14.35 0.45 3.47
CA ARG A 353 -14.37 -0.90 2.88
C ARG A 353 -13.36 -1.85 3.50
N ALA A 354 -12.16 -1.37 3.83
CA ALA A 354 -11.13 -2.19 4.46
C ALA A 354 -11.50 -2.56 5.91
N ALA A 355 -12.15 -1.64 6.63
CA ALA A 355 -12.40 -1.74 8.06
C ALA A 355 -13.70 -2.49 8.42
N TYR A 356 -14.75 -2.32 7.62
CA TYR A 356 -16.10 -2.72 8.03
C TYR A 356 -16.81 -3.55 6.97
N SER A 357 -17.60 -4.52 7.44
CA SER A 357 -18.73 -5.04 6.66
C SER A 357 -19.93 -4.11 6.82
N ASP A 358 -20.82 -4.09 5.84
CA ASP A 358 -22.12 -3.44 5.91
C ASP A 358 -23.23 -4.45 5.58
N ASP A 359 -24.48 -4.01 5.55
CA ASP A 359 -25.62 -4.90 5.37
C ASP A 359 -25.55 -5.70 4.05
N HIS A 360 -25.03 -5.13 2.98
CA HIS A 360 -25.00 -5.72 1.64
C HIS A 360 -23.60 -6.14 1.17
N ARG A 361 -22.58 -5.89 1.99
CA ARG A 361 -21.19 -6.28 1.78
C ARG A 361 -20.62 -6.96 3.02
N VAL A 362 -20.25 -8.23 2.87
CA VAL A 362 -19.63 -9.01 3.95
C VAL A 362 -18.22 -9.38 3.59
N VAL A 363 -17.30 -9.15 4.52
CA VAL A 363 -15.89 -9.49 4.39
C VAL A 363 -15.56 -10.65 5.33
N LEU A 364 -15.07 -11.74 4.76
CA LEU A 364 -14.57 -12.92 5.46
C LEU A 364 -13.06 -12.97 5.30
N PHE A 365 -12.32 -13.38 6.33
CA PHE A 365 -10.89 -13.53 6.20
C PHE A 365 -10.39 -14.76 6.96
N THR A 366 -9.22 -15.23 6.56
CA THR A 366 -8.46 -16.27 7.25
C THR A 366 -6.98 -15.93 7.20
N GLU A 367 -6.27 -16.30 8.25
CA GLU A 367 -4.82 -16.28 8.34
C GLU A 367 -4.37 -17.71 8.56
N ASP A 368 -3.45 -18.22 7.74
CA ASP A 368 -3.07 -19.63 7.78
C ASP A 368 -1.64 -19.84 7.28
N THR A 369 -1.15 -21.05 7.44
CA THR A 369 0.17 -21.50 6.99
C THR A 369 0.01 -22.74 6.14
N LEU A 370 0.54 -22.71 4.92
CA LEU A 370 0.43 -23.82 3.98
C LEU A 370 1.80 -24.46 3.74
N ALA A 371 1.89 -25.77 3.89
CA ALA A 371 3.09 -26.52 3.52
C ALA A 371 3.46 -26.28 2.04
N ILE A 372 4.75 -26.30 1.72
CA ILE A 372 5.20 -26.13 0.34
C ILE A 372 4.63 -27.27 -0.53
N ASN A 373 4.25 -26.95 -1.76
CA ASN A 373 3.62 -27.87 -2.73
C ASN A 373 2.27 -28.45 -2.28
N HIS A 374 1.60 -27.82 -1.30
CA HIS A 374 0.25 -28.17 -0.88
C HIS A 374 -0.78 -27.13 -1.35
N PHE A 375 -2.05 -27.47 -1.15
CA PHE A 375 -3.19 -26.59 -1.36
C PHE A 375 -4.17 -26.73 -0.19
N ALA A 376 -4.88 -25.65 0.10
CA ALA A 376 -5.98 -25.60 1.06
C ALA A 376 -7.28 -25.33 0.30
N VAL A 377 -8.39 -25.88 0.81
CA VAL A 377 -9.74 -25.68 0.27
C VAL A 377 -10.61 -25.10 1.37
N TYR A 378 -11.03 -23.85 1.20
CA TYR A 378 -11.92 -23.15 2.11
C TYR A 378 -13.35 -23.16 1.56
N ARG A 379 -14.31 -23.43 2.43
CA ARG A 379 -15.74 -23.31 2.13
C ARG A 379 -16.15 -21.85 2.28
N VAL A 380 -16.70 -21.29 1.22
CA VAL A 380 -17.24 -19.93 1.18
C VAL A 380 -18.76 -20.04 1.22
N PRO A 381 -19.43 -19.61 2.31
CA PRO A 381 -20.88 -19.68 2.41
C PRO A 381 -21.53 -18.67 1.46
N ILE A 382 -22.46 -19.14 0.63
CA ILE A 382 -23.21 -18.33 -0.32
C ILE A 382 -24.69 -18.33 0.11
N PRO A 383 -25.14 -17.32 0.87
CA PRO A 383 -26.53 -17.26 1.34
C PRO A 383 -27.51 -17.12 0.16
N GLN A 384 -28.76 -17.55 0.36
CA GLN A 384 -29.79 -17.51 -0.70
C GLN A 384 -30.01 -16.08 -1.21
N GLU A 385 -29.91 -15.10 -0.31
CA GLU A 385 -29.99 -13.67 -0.62
C GLU A 385 -28.88 -13.20 -1.57
N PHE A 386 -27.69 -13.82 -1.54
CA PHE A 386 -26.64 -13.55 -2.52
C PHE A 386 -26.95 -14.22 -3.87
N GLN A 387 -27.75 -15.28 -3.91
CA GLN A 387 -27.96 -16.07 -5.12
C GLN A 387 -28.98 -15.43 -6.08
N SER A 388 -29.77 -14.46 -5.59
CA SER A 388 -30.83 -13.79 -6.35
C SER A 388 -30.31 -12.99 -7.55
N LYS A 389 -31.24 -12.55 -8.41
CA LYS A 389 -30.94 -11.61 -9.50
C LYS A 389 -30.44 -10.27 -8.95
N GLY A 390 -29.61 -9.61 -9.74
CA GLY A 390 -29.01 -8.32 -9.38
C GLY A 390 -27.50 -8.36 -9.53
N ARG A 391 -26.89 -7.17 -9.65
CA ARG A 391 -25.43 -7.06 -9.73
C ARG A 391 -24.82 -7.43 -8.39
N ARG A 392 -23.97 -8.44 -8.43
CA ARG A 392 -23.28 -8.95 -7.24
C ARG A 392 -21.87 -9.37 -7.57
N THR A 393 -20.99 -9.29 -6.60
CA THR A 393 -19.56 -9.49 -6.79
C THR A 393 -19.01 -10.36 -5.67
N ILE A 394 -18.21 -11.36 -6.06
CA ILE A 394 -17.30 -12.04 -5.14
C ILE A 394 -15.90 -11.55 -5.47
N ARG A 395 -15.25 -10.93 -4.49
CA ARG A 395 -13.85 -10.50 -4.58
C ARG A 395 -13.02 -11.36 -3.64
N VAL A 396 -11.86 -11.80 -4.11
CA VAL A 396 -10.90 -12.56 -3.32
C VAL A 396 -9.56 -11.86 -3.39
N SER A 397 -8.96 -11.66 -2.23
CA SER A 397 -7.63 -11.08 -2.06
C SER A 397 -6.74 -12.06 -1.31
N LEU A 398 -5.48 -12.15 -1.73
CA LEU A 398 -4.47 -13.05 -1.16
C LEU A 398 -3.18 -12.26 -0.98
N ALA A 399 -2.61 -12.30 0.22
CA ALA A 399 -1.31 -11.76 0.51
C ALA A 399 -0.42 -12.79 1.20
N PHE A 400 0.84 -12.85 0.79
CA PHE A 400 1.87 -13.68 1.41
C PHE A 400 3.23 -12.98 1.31
N ASP A 401 4.18 -13.45 2.10
CA ASP A 401 5.50 -12.86 2.36
C ASP A 401 6.59 -13.89 2.04
N PRO A 402 6.84 -14.24 0.76
CA PRO A 402 7.79 -15.31 0.40
C PRO A 402 9.23 -15.01 0.87
N PRO A 403 10.05 -16.04 1.12
CA PRO A 403 11.48 -15.84 1.32
C PRO A 403 12.10 -15.26 0.04
N VAL A 404 13.14 -14.45 0.21
CA VAL A 404 13.82 -13.77 -0.88
C VAL A 404 15.30 -14.10 -0.90
N ARG A 405 15.91 -14.04 -2.09
CA ARG A 405 17.37 -14.18 -2.21
C ARG A 405 17.91 -13.39 -3.38
N ARG A 406 18.54 -12.25 -3.08
CA ARG A 406 19.12 -11.32 -4.07
C ARG A 406 20.11 -11.99 -5.05
N SER A 407 20.83 -13.02 -4.62
CA SER A 407 21.81 -13.71 -5.46
C SER A 407 21.20 -14.65 -6.51
N ARG A 408 19.89 -14.88 -6.50
CA ARG A 408 19.18 -15.77 -7.43
C ARG A 408 18.55 -14.95 -8.55
N ALA A 409 18.49 -15.54 -9.75
CA ALA A 409 17.76 -14.94 -10.88
C ALA A 409 16.25 -14.87 -10.60
N GLU A 410 15.68 -15.93 -10.02
CA GLU A 410 14.35 -15.90 -9.45
C GLU A 410 14.43 -15.40 -8.02
N TYR A 411 14.10 -14.13 -7.80
CA TYR A 411 14.25 -13.47 -6.51
C TYR A 411 13.30 -14.04 -5.43
N ILE A 412 12.09 -14.45 -5.83
CA ILE A 412 11.02 -14.94 -4.97
C ILE A 412 11.15 -16.46 -4.77
N GLY A 413 11.18 -16.95 -3.53
CA GLY A 413 11.42 -18.36 -3.25
C GLY A 413 10.20 -19.28 -3.29
N THR A 414 9.00 -18.73 -3.07
CA THR A 414 7.73 -19.47 -3.11
C THR A 414 6.67 -18.67 -3.88
N LYS A 415 5.71 -19.37 -4.49
CA LYS A 415 4.58 -18.73 -5.18
C LYS A 415 3.29 -19.22 -4.57
N MET A 416 2.32 -18.33 -4.40
CA MET A 416 0.96 -18.70 -4.03
C MET A 416 -0.03 -18.17 -5.04
N ASN A 417 -1.13 -18.90 -5.22
CA ASN A 417 -2.27 -18.41 -6.02
C ASN A 417 -3.58 -18.98 -5.49
N PHE A 418 -4.68 -18.49 -6.04
CA PHE A 418 -6.01 -18.95 -5.67
C PHE A 418 -6.94 -19.17 -6.87
N ARG A 419 -7.95 -20.02 -6.66
CA ARG A 419 -9.08 -20.29 -7.55
C ARG A 419 -10.38 -20.26 -6.77
N LEU A 420 -11.42 -19.67 -7.36
CA LEU A 420 -12.78 -19.76 -6.83
C LEU A 420 -13.60 -20.71 -7.72
N LEU A 421 -14.22 -21.70 -7.08
CA LEU A 421 -15.05 -22.70 -7.73
C LEU A 421 -16.47 -22.64 -7.18
N ARG A 422 -17.46 -22.81 -8.07
CA ARG A 422 -18.89 -22.82 -7.75
C ARG A 422 -19.51 -24.17 -8.11
N GLY A 423 -20.44 -24.67 -7.29
CA GLY A 423 -21.23 -25.88 -7.58
C GLY A 423 -20.43 -27.13 -7.91
N CYS A 424 -19.16 -27.21 -7.52
CA CYS A 424 -18.28 -28.35 -7.76
C CYS A 424 -18.30 -29.25 -6.52
N PRO A 425 -18.54 -30.56 -6.63
CA PRO A 425 -18.44 -31.48 -5.49
C PRO A 425 -17.04 -31.43 -4.87
N SER A 426 -16.94 -31.43 -3.53
CA SER A 426 -15.66 -31.35 -2.83
C SER A 426 -14.66 -32.44 -3.28
N ALA A 427 -15.14 -33.66 -3.52
CA ALA A 427 -14.34 -34.76 -4.02
C ALA A 427 -13.67 -34.45 -5.37
N GLU A 428 -14.35 -33.76 -6.28
CA GLU A 428 -13.78 -33.33 -7.57
C GLU A 428 -12.71 -32.25 -7.38
N VAL A 429 -12.93 -31.32 -6.44
CA VAL A 429 -11.94 -30.28 -6.10
C VAL A 429 -10.65 -30.94 -5.59
N PHE A 430 -10.75 -31.83 -4.60
CA PHE A 430 -9.59 -32.55 -4.06
C PHE A 430 -8.93 -33.44 -5.13
N ALA A 431 -9.72 -34.14 -5.94
CA ALA A 431 -9.19 -34.96 -7.03
C ALA A 431 -8.40 -34.12 -8.04
N HIS A 432 -8.83 -32.90 -8.36
CA HIS A 432 -8.11 -32.04 -9.29
C HIS A 432 -6.77 -31.53 -8.71
N PHE A 433 -6.79 -31.00 -7.48
CA PHE A 433 -5.64 -30.28 -6.93
C PHE A 433 -4.64 -31.14 -6.16
N ARG A 434 -4.97 -32.41 -5.83
CA ARG A 434 -4.01 -33.29 -5.17
C ARG A 434 -2.73 -33.47 -5.98
N ALA A 435 -1.62 -33.59 -5.25
CA ALA A 435 -0.36 -34.01 -5.84
C ALA A 435 -0.54 -35.37 -6.53
N ARG A 436 0.05 -35.49 -7.72
CA ARG A 436 0.11 -36.71 -8.51
C ARG A 436 1.56 -37.03 -8.81
N THR A 437 1.88 -38.32 -8.80
CA THR A 437 3.13 -38.83 -9.35
C THR A 437 3.08 -38.76 -10.89
N ALA A 438 4.24 -38.77 -11.54
CA ALA A 438 4.31 -38.80 -13.01
C ALA A 438 3.57 -40.00 -13.62
N ALA A 439 3.45 -41.11 -12.87
CA ALA A 439 2.73 -42.31 -13.29
C ALA A 439 1.19 -42.17 -13.24
N GLU A 440 0.65 -41.25 -12.44
CA GLU A 440 -0.80 -41.03 -12.29
C GLU A 440 -1.40 -40.14 -13.40
N GLY A 441 -0.55 -39.57 -14.27
CA GLY A 441 -0.97 -38.73 -15.38
C GLY A 441 -1.53 -37.37 -14.95
N ASP A 442 -2.19 -36.69 -15.90
CA ASP A 442 -2.71 -35.34 -15.71
C ASP A 442 -3.91 -35.31 -14.75
N PRO A 443 -4.08 -34.21 -13.99
CA PRO A 443 -5.26 -34.02 -13.16
C PRO A 443 -6.55 -34.00 -14.00
N PRO A 444 -7.66 -34.60 -13.51
CA PRO A 444 -8.94 -34.56 -14.18
C PRO A 444 -9.38 -33.10 -14.29
N GLY A 445 -9.78 -32.65 -15.47
CA GLY A 445 -10.18 -31.25 -15.67
C GLY A 445 -11.40 -30.87 -14.84
N ILE A 446 -11.39 -29.66 -14.25
CA ILE A 446 -12.61 -29.06 -13.69
C ILE A 446 -13.39 -28.41 -14.83
N ALA A 447 -14.65 -28.80 -15.02
CA ALA A 447 -15.50 -28.22 -16.05
C ALA A 447 -15.59 -26.69 -15.94
N SER A 448 -15.53 -25.99 -17.08
CA SER A 448 -15.51 -24.52 -17.13
C SER A 448 -16.69 -23.87 -16.39
N LYS A 449 -17.87 -24.51 -16.41
CA LYS A 449 -19.06 -24.06 -15.69
C LYS A 449 -18.84 -23.85 -14.18
N PHE A 450 -17.95 -24.63 -13.58
CA PHE A 450 -17.61 -24.58 -12.16
C PHE A 450 -16.51 -23.57 -11.84
N GLN A 451 -15.75 -23.13 -12.84
CA GLN A 451 -14.68 -22.17 -12.63
C GLN A 451 -15.25 -20.75 -12.63
N CYS A 452 -15.05 -20.00 -11.53
CA CYS A 452 -15.35 -18.58 -11.52
C CYS A 452 -14.23 -17.84 -12.25
N GLU A 453 -14.49 -17.37 -13.48
CA GLU A 453 -13.53 -16.58 -14.27
C GLU A 453 -13.30 -15.19 -13.68
N MET A 454 -12.47 -15.10 -12.64
CA MET A 454 -12.17 -13.85 -11.94
C MET A 454 -11.25 -12.94 -12.77
N LYS A 455 -11.40 -11.62 -12.59
CA LYS A 455 -10.59 -10.58 -13.22
C LYS A 455 -9.89 -9.71 -12.15
N PRO A 456 -8.58 -9.42 -12.30
CA PRO A 456 -7.64 -9.93 -13.30
C PRO A 456 -7.52 -11.46 -13.29
N GLY A 457 -7.13 -12.08 -14.40
CA GLY A 457 -7.01 -13.54 -14.50
C GLY A 457 -5.85 -14.08 -13.65
N SER A 458 -5.75 -15.40 -13.46
CA SER A 458 -4.67 -15.95 -12.64
C SER A 458 -3.27 -15.68 -13.18
N LYS A 459 -3.08 -15.78 -14.51
CA LYS A 459 -1.76 -15.61 -15.14
C LYS A 459 -1.18 -14.22 -14.86
N SER A 460 -2.02 -13.19 -14.77
CA SER A 460 -1.60 -11.83 -14.40
C SER A 460 -1.29 -11.65 -12.91
N ARG A 461 -1.72 -12.58 -12.05
CA ARG A 461 -1.57 -12.50 -10.59
C ARG A 461 -0.53 -13.47 -10.04
N ASP A 462 -0.22 -14.57 -10.74
CA ASP A 462 0.63 -15.67 -10.26
C ASP A 462 2.06 -15.23 -9.87
N GLY A 463 2.54 -14.09 -10.39
CA GLY A 463 3.84 -13.50 -10.04
C GLY A 463 3.80 -12.46 -8.91
N LEU A 464 2.64 -12.19 -8.31
CA LEU A 464 2.46 -11.14 -7.31
C LEU A 464 2.34 -11.74 -5.90
N THR A 465 2.95 -11.08 -4.92
CA THR A 465 2.83 -11.40 -3.49
C THR A 465 1.54 -10.83 -2.87
N LEU A 466 0.96 -9.83 -3.54
CA LEU A 466 -0.29 -9.19 -3.20
C LEU A 466 -1.24 -9.30 -4.40
N GLN A 467 -2.32 -10.07 -4.23
CA GLN A 467 -3.23 -10.42 -5.31
C GLN A 467 -4.66 -10.02 -4.95
N THR A 468 -5.41 -9.55 -5.94
CA THR A 468 -6.85 -9.33 -5.82
C THR A 468 -7.53 -9.67 -7.13
N ALA A 469 -8.75 -10.20 -7.07
CA ALA A 469 -9.60 -10.36 -8.24
C ALA A 469 -11.07 -10.50 -7.86
N ALA A 470 -11.93 -10.16 -8.82
CA ALA A 470 -13.36 -10.20 -8.64
C ALA A 470 -14.06 -10.98 -9.75
N LYS A 471 -15.20 -11.59 -9.41
CA LYS A 471 -16.19 -12.08 -10.37
C LYS A 471 -17.53 -11.45 -10.05
N SER A 472 -18.09 -10.74 -11.02
CA SER A 472 -19.47 -10.24 -10.93
C SER A 472 -20.46 -11.17 -11.63
N PHE A 473 -21.66 -11.24 -11.07
CA PHE A 473 -22.80 -11.99 -11.57
C PHE A 473 -24.00 -11.04 -11.69
N VAL A 474 -24.94 -11.38 -12.57
CA VAL A 474 -26.20 -10.64 -12.78
C VAL A 474 -27.39 -11.59 -12.76
N GLN A 475 -27.26 -12.71 -13.47
CA GLN A 475 -28.26 -13.79 -13.49
C GLN A 475 -28.20 -14.61 -12.22
N ASP A 476 -29.33 -15.16 -11.79
CA ASP A 476 -29.48 -16.05 -10.63
C ASP A 476 -28.43 -17.19 -10.61
N THR A 477 -27.91 -17.52 -9.42
CA THR A 477 -26.87 -18.55 -9.22
C THR A 477 -27.30 -19.69 -8.31
N SER A 478 -28.59 -19.83 -8.01
CA SER A 478 -29.11 -20.87 -7.11
C SER A 478 -28.77 -22.29 -7.54
N GLY A 479 -28.64 -22.52 -8.85
CA GLY A 479 -28.22 -23.81 -9.41
C GLY A 479 -26.78 -24.23 -9.08
N TYR A 480 -25.96 -23.36 -8.47
CA TYR A 480 -24.59 -23.69 -8.04
C TYR A 480 -24.49 -24.05 -6.55
N GLY A 481 -25.61 -24.14 -5.84
CA GLY A 481 -25.64 -24.45 -4.42
C GLY A 481 -25.24 -23.27 -3.54
N ASP A 482 -25.24 -23.52 -2.23
CA ASP A 482 -24.99 -22.51 -1.20
C ASP A 482 -23.55 -22.51 -0.68
N GLU A 483 -22.66 -23.25 -1.33
CA GLU A 483 -21.25 -23.32 -0.98
C GLU A 483 -20.37 -23.23 -2.22
N TYR A 484 -19.47 -22.25 -2.21
CA TYR A 484 -18.37 -22.14 -3.16
C TYR A 484 -17.07 -22.58 -2.48
N TYR A 485 -16.07 -22.94 -3.26
CA TYR A 485 -14.77 -23.37 -2.76
C TYR A 485 -13.68 -22.41 -3.20
N LEU A 486 -12.99 -21.82 -2.23
CA LEU A 486 -11.75 -21.09 -2.45
C LEU A 486 -10.57 -22.05 -2.29
N VAL A 487 -9.86 -22.31 -3.38
CA VAL A 487 -8.64 -23.12 -3.37
C VAL A 487 -7.44 -22.20 -3.34
N VAL A 488 -6.60 -22.32 -2.32
CA VAL A 488 -5.31 -21.60 -2.21
C VAL A 488 -4.18 -22.60 -2.37
N ARG A 489 -3.18 -22.30 -3.21
CA ARG A 489 -2.07 -23.20 -3.50
C ARG A 489 -0.75 -22.54 -3.13
N CYS A 490 0.18 -23.33 -2.59
CA CYS A 490 1.58 -22.96 -2.43
C CYS A 490 2.42 -23.83 -3.35
N ALA A 491 3.16 -23.21 -4.27
CA ALA A 491 4.12 -23.86 -5.13
C ALA A 491 5.54 -23.54 -4.63
N GLY A 492 6.34 -24.59 -4.46
CA GLY A 492 7.75 -24.49 -4.14
C GLY A 492 8.55 -23.96 -5.32
N GLY A 493 9.27 -22.87 -5.11
CA GLY A 493 10.37 -22.45 -5.99
C GLY A 493 11.68 -22.98 -5.46
N TRP A 494 12.75 -22.19 -5.56
CA TRP A 494 14.06 -22.56 -5.02
C TRP A 494 14.09 -22.71 -3.50
N ALA A 495 13.08 -22.19 -2.78
CA ALA A 495 13.01 -22.29 -1.32
C ALA A 495 12.39 -23.61 -0.83
N ALA A 496 11.94 -24.50 -1.71
CA ALA A 496 11.26 -25.74 -1.32
C ALA A 496 12.10 -26.67 -0.43
N GLU A 497 13.43 -26.58 -0.51
CA GLU A 497 14.35 -27.37 0.33
C GLU A 497 14.69 -26.69 1.67
N GLN A 498 14.39 -25.40 1.81
CA GLN A 498 14.78 -24.57 2.96
C GLN A 498 13.59 -24.17 3.83
N GLU A 499 12.39 -24.17 3.27
CA GLU A 499 11.16 -23.75 3.93
C GLU A 499 10.19 -24.91 4.06
N VAL A 500 9.62 -25.06 5.25
CA VAL A 500 8.60 -26.08 5.50
C VAL A 500 7.22 -25.60 5.02
N SER A 501 6.96 -24.30 5.15
CA SER A 501 5.64 -23.73 4.88
C SER A 501 5.68 -22.23 4.58
N GLN A 502 4.59 -21.72 4.00
CA GLN A 502 4.39 -20.31 3.71
C GLN A 502 3.15 -19.79 4.46
N ARG A 503 3.32 -18.72 5.25
CA ARG A 503 2.21 -17.98 5.85
C ARG A 503 1.50 -17.13 4.79
N PHE A 504 0.19 -16.96 4.94
CA PHE A 504 -0.60 -16.11 4.08
C PHE A 504 -1.87 -15.64 4.78
N ALA A 505 -2.53 -14.65 4.18
CA ALA A 505 -3.90 -14.30 4.51
C ALA A 505 -4.75 -14.24 3.25
N ALA A 506 -5.99 -14.72 3.35
CA ALA A 506 -6.97 -14.64 2.29
C ALA A 506 -8.22 -13.91 2.80
N VAL A 507 -8.74 -13.00 1.97
CA VAL A 507 -9.95 -12.23 2.23
C VAL A 507 -10.95 -12.51 1.12
N VAL A 508 -12.20 -12.81 1.47
CA VAL A 508 -13.32 -12.99 0.56
C VAL A 508 -14.40 -11.98 0.89
N GLU A 509 -14.70 -11.12 -0.07
CA GLU A 509 -15.77 -10.14 0.00
C GLU A 509 -16.94 -10.62 -0.85
N LEU A 510 -18.14 -10.62 -0.25
CA LEU A 510 -19.41 -10.86 -0.91
C LEU A 510 -20.21 -9.56 -0.91
N GLU A 511 -20.46 -8.99 -2.09
CA GLU A 511 -21.18 -7.73 -2.25
C GLU A 511 -22.40 -7.93 -3.16
N HIS A 512 -23.56 -7.43 -2.75
CA HIS A 512 -24.79 -7.38 -3.54
C HIS A 512 -25.35 -5.95 -3.54
N GLU A 513 -26.38 -5.69 -4.34
CA GLU A 513 -27.14 -4.44 -4.31
C GLU A 513 -27.61 -4.06 -2.87
N PRO A 514 -27.62 -2.75 -2.51
CA PRO A 514 -27.86 -2.27 -1.15
C PRO A 514 -29.15 -2.74 -0.46
N ALA A 515 -30.17 -3.15 -1.22
CA ALA A 515 -31.43 -3.64 -0.66
C ALA A 515 -31.31 -5.03 -0.01
N VAL A 516 -30.18 -5.73 -0.18
CA VAL A 516 -30.01 -7.12 0.25
C VAL A 516 -29.21 -7.21 1.55
N GLN A 517 -29.80 -7.87 2.55
CA GLN A 517 -29.26 -8.02 3.91
C GLN A 517 -28.41 -9.30 4.03
N LEU A 518 -27.15 -9.25 3.60
CA LEU A 518 -26.18 -10.34 3.63
C LEU A 518 -25.53 -10.55 5.00
N HIS A 519 -25.18 -9.48 5.72
CA HIS A 519 -24.33 -9.56 6.91
C HIS A 519 -24.93 -10.42 8.03
N ALA A 520 -26.21 -10.22 8.35
CA ALA A 520 -26.90 -11.00 9.37
C ALA A 520 -26.91 -12.50 9.05
N ARG A 521 -27.02 -12.87 7.76
CA ARG A 521 -27.12 -14.26 7.31
C ARG A 521 -25.79 -14.99 7.31
N ILE A 522 -24.75 -14.33 6.83
CA ILE A 522 -23.41 -14.92 6.82
C ILE A 522 -22.90 -15.09 8.26
N ARG A 523 -23.15 -14.11 9.15
CA ARG A 523 -22.81 -14.21 10.57
C ARG A 523 -23.47 -15.43 11.27
N GLN A 524 -24.68 -15.82 10.87
CA GLN A 524 -25.35 -17.02 11.40
C GLN A 524 -24.66 -18.33 10.94
N ARG A 525 -24.08 -18.35 9.73
CA ARG A 525 -23.45 -19.55 9.14
C ARG A 525 -21.98 -19.75 9.56
N ILE A 526 -21.34 -18.72 10.09
CA ILE A 526 -19.90 -18.73 10.47
C ILE A 526 -19.69 -18.95 11.97
N ARG A 527 -20.76 -19.17 12.76
CA ARG A 527 -20.59 -19.62 14.15
C ARG A 527 -19.90 -20.99 14.18
N VAL A 528 -18.61 -20.95 14.51
CA VAL A 528 -17.82 -22.08 15.01
C VAL A 528 -18.06 -22.21 16.51
#